data_AF-A0A4Z2ETP3-F1
#
_entry.id   AF-A0A4Z2ETP3-F1
#
_cell.length_a   1.000
_cell.length_b   1.000
_cell.length_c   1.000
_cell.angle_alpha   90.00
_cell.angle_beta   90.00
_cell.angle_gamma   90.00
#
_symmetry.space_group_name_H-M   'P 1'
#
loop_
_entity.id
_entity.type
_entity.pdbx_description
1 polymer ?
#
loop_
_entity_poly.entity_id
_entity_poly.type
_entity_poly.pdbx_seq_one_letter_code
_entity_poly.pdbx_strand_id
1 'polypeptide(L)'
;MATDELSSKLSRRLQIEDGAEDPVALDQPGPQAGSEEKSSTAYADSELGAKLLRRGELNEGQGEPSLPSTKVLNPYTEFREFSRSQIKDMEKMFKTVGTGCRRQQAH
;
A
#
# COMPACT_ATOMS: atom_id res chain seq x y z
N MET A 1 14.06 -22.68 19.69
CA MET A 1 13.53 -22.98 18.34
C MET A 1 13.38 -21.72 17.50
N ALA A 2 12.41 -20.82 17.74
CA ALA A 2 12.27 -19.58 16.94
C ALA A 2 13.39 -18.53 17.19
N THR A 3 13.98 -18.55 18.39
CA THR A 3 15.07 -17.65 18.79
C THR A 3 16.40 -18.00 18.13
N ASP A 4 16.66 -19.28 17.89
CA ASP A 4 17.93 -19.77 17.31
C ASP A 4 18.09 -19.32 15.85
N GLU A 5 17.01 -19.38 15.06
CA GLU A 5 17.03 -18.90 13.67
C GLU A 5 17.26 -17.39 13.58
N LEU A 6 16.61 -16.63 14.45
CA LEU A 6 16.79 -15.17 14.53
C LEU A 6 18.22 -14.81 14.94
N SER A 7 18.77 -15.50 15.95
CA SER A 7 20.14 -15.28 16.42
C SER A 7 21.17 -15.61 15.33
N SER A 8 20.99 -16.71 14.60
CA SER A 8 21.86 -17.10 13.49
C SER A 8 21.83 -16.06 12.37
N LYS A 9 20.64 -15.57 12.02
CA LYS A 9 20.46 -14.56 10.96
C LYS A 9 21.02 -13.19 11.32
N LEU A 10 20.95 -12.78 12.59
CA LEU A 10 21.58 -11.55 13.08
C LEU A 10 23.10 -11.66 13.11
N SER A 11 23.63 -12.80 13.59
CA SER A 11 25.08 -13.05 13.63
C SER A 11 25.68 -13.02 12.23
N ARG A 12 25.00 -13.65 11.27
CA ARG A 12 25.40 -13.62 9.85
C ARG A 12 25.42 -12.19 9.29
N ARG A 13 24.39 -11.38 9.57
CA ARG A 13 24.37 -9.98 9.13
C ARG A 13 25.53 -9.16 9.69
N LEU A 14 25.90 -9.41 10.95
CA LEU A 14 27.03 -8.75 11.59
C LEU A 14 28.37 -9.10 10.89
N GLN A 15 28.54 -10.36 10.49
CA GLN A 15 29.74 -10.82 9.77
C GLN A 15 29.82 -10.26 8.33
N ILE A 16 28.68 -10.05 7.66
CA ILE A 16 28.63 -9.35 6.36
C ILE A 16 29.05 -7.88 6.54
N GLU A 17 28.58 -7.21 7.60
CA GLU A 17 28.90 -5.81 7.89
C GLU A 17 30.37 -5.60 8.25
N ASP A 18 30.97 -6.54 9.01
CA ASP A 18 32.40 -6.55 9.36
C ASP A 18 33.30 -6.99 8.18
N GLY A 19 32.73 -7.27 7.00
CA GLY A 19 33.45 -7.68 5.80
C GLY A 19 34.07 -9.09 5.87
N ALA A 20 33.60 -9.92 6.80
CA ALA A 20 34.07 -11.29 6.98
C ALA A 20 33.41 -12.29 6.01
N GLU A 21 32.24 -11.95 5.46
CA GLU A 21 31.53 -12.72 4.42
C GLU A 21 30.97 -11.80 3.31
N ASP A 22 31.17 -12.19 2.05
CA ASP A 22 30.64 -11.43 0.91
C ASP A 22 29.11 -11.60 0.78
N PRO A 23 28.36 -10.53 0.49
CA PRO A 23 26.93 -10.63 0.21
C PRO A 23 26.73 -11.47 -1.06
N VAL A 24 26.08 -12.63 -0.91
CA VAL A 24 25.74 -13.51 -2.03
C VAL A 24 24.69 -12.82 -2.91
N ALA A 25 25.15 -12.08 -3.91
CA ALA A 25 24.34 -11.67 -5.04
C ALA A 25 24.00 -12.92 -5.86
N LEU A 26 22.72 -13.26 -5.96
CA LEU A 26 22.27 -14.22 -6.97
C LEU A 26 22.54 -13.60 -8.35
N ASP A 27 23.66 -13.97 -8.95
CA ASP A 27 23.99 -13.69 -10.34
C ASP A 27 23.23 -14.70 -11.22
N GLN A 28 22.21 -14.24 -11.94
CA GLN A 28 21.55 -14.99 -13.00
C GLN A 28 21.61 -14.14 -14.29
N PRO A 29 22.15 -14.66 -15.42
CA PRO A 29 22.41 -13.85 -16.60
C PRO A 29 21.24 -13.80 -17.59
N GLY A 30 20.93 -12.59 -18.08
CA GLY A 30 20.44 -12.31 -19.45
C GLY A 30 19.07 -11.62 -19.59
N PRO A 31 18.77 -10.92 -20.72
CA PRO A 31 19.64 -10.47 -21.83
C PRO A 31 19.62 -8.94 -22.08
N GLN A 32 20.67 -8.47 -22.76
CA GLN A 32 20.79 -7.13 -23.35
C GLN A 32 19.82 -6.95 -24.53
N ALA A 33 19.08 -5.83 -24.58
CA ALA A 33 18.51 -5.29 -25.81
C ALA A 33 18.27 -3.78 -25.64
N GLY A 34 18.89 -2.98 -26.50
CA GLY A 34 18.80 -1.52 -26.49
C GLY A 34 17.50 -0.94 -27.04
N SER A 35 17.51 0.40 -27.05
CA SER A 35 16.60 1.30 -27.78
C SER A 35 15.23 1.56 -27.14
N GLU A 36 15.08 2.80 -26.67
CA GLU A 36 13.85 3.61 -26.67
C GLU A 36 12.65 3.14 -25.87
N GLU A 37 12.58 3.50 -24.57
CA GLU A 37 11.32 3.60 -23.80
C GLU A 37 11.59 4.48 -22.55
N LYS A 38 11.98 5.75 -22.75
CA LYS A 38 12.40 6.64 -21.62
C LYS A 38 11.24 7.20 -20.79
N SER A 39 10.00 6.80 -21.05
CA SER A 39 8.80 7.34 -20.38
C SER A 39 8.15 6.36 -19.40
N SER A 40 8.16 5.06 -19.68
CA SER A 40 7.47 4.05 -18.86
C SER A 40 8.26 3.68 -17.59
N THR A 41 9.58 3.53 -17.70
CA THR A 41 10.45 3.20 -16.55
C THR A 41 10.57 4.34 -15.56
N ALA A 42 10.65 5.59 -16.03
CA ALA A 42 10.76 6.77 -15.17
C ALA A 42 9.53 6.97 -14.27
N TYR A 43 8.33 6.63 -14.78
CA TYR A 43 7.10 6.66 -13.99
C TYR A 43 7.05 5.51 -12.98
N ALA A 44 7.49 4.30 -13.38
CA ALA A 44 7.61 3.16 -12.48
C ALA A 44 8.61 3.40 -11.32
N ASP A 45 9.76 4.02 -11.61
CA ASP A 45 10.77 4.38 -10.62
C ASP A 45 10.27 5.45 -9.64
N SER A 46 9.51 6.43 -10.15
CA SER A 46 8.87 7.47 -9.32
C SER A 46 7.83 6.89 -8.36
N GLU A 47 6.94 6.01 -8.85
CA GLU A 47 5.96 5.33 -7.98
C GLU A 47 6.63 4.42 -6.95
N LEU A 48 7.68 3.72 -7.34
CA LEU A 48 8.42 2.84 -6.44
C LEU A 48 9.15 3.64 -5.36
N GLY A 49 9.79 4.76 -5.74
CA GLY A 49 10.43 5.69 -4.82
C GLY A 49 9.45 6.26 -3.80
N ALA A 50 8.26 6.69 -4.25
CA ALA A 50 7.20 7.16 -3.35
C ALA A 50 6.73 6.08 -2.36
N LYS A 51 6.60 4.82 -2.82
CA LYS A 51 6.22 3.68 -1.96
C LYS A 51 7.32 3.35 -0.94
N LEU A 52 8.58 3.44 -1.32
CA LEU A 52 9.73 3.22 -0.41
C LEU A 52 9.81 4.32 0.65
N LEU A 53 9.69 5.59 0.25
CA LEU A 53 9.68 6.73 1.15
C LEU A 53 8.57 6.56 2.21
N ARG A 54 7.34 6.27 1.77
CA ARG A 54 6.19 6.01 2.65
C ARG A 54 6.45 4.87 3.64
N ARG A 55 7.12 3.79 3.21
CA ARG A 55 7.47 2.68 4.10
C ARG A 55 8.54 3.08 5.12
N GLY A 56 9.53 3.88 4.71
CA GLY A 56 10.51 4.47 5.61
C GLY A 56 9.84 5.30 6.69
N GLU A 57 8.97 6.23 6.30
CA GLU A 57 8.22 7.08 7.24
C GLU A 57 7.39 6.26 8.24
N LEU A 58 6.70 5.20 7.79
CA LEU A 58 5.94 4.31 8.68
C LEU A 58 6.84 3.51 9.64
N ASN A 59 8.01 3.05 9.20
CA ASN A 59 8.95 2.31 10.03
C ASN A 59 9.61 3.21 11.09
N GLU A 60 9.89 4.47 10.74
CA GLU A 60 10.43 5.49 11.65
C GLU A 60 9.35 6.10 12.57
N GLY A 61 8.09 5.66 12.45
CA GLY A 61 6.96 6.17 13.24
C GLY A 61 6.55 7.62 12.90
N GLN A 62 7.06 8.17 11.80
CA GLN A 62 6.77 9.54 11.34
C GLN A 62 5.70 9.63 10.25
N GLY A 63 5.32 8.49 9.66
CA GLY A 63 4.21 8.42 8.73
C GLY A 63 2.89 8.51 9.51
N GLU A 64 2.24 9.66 9.46
CA GLU A 64 0.81 9.75 9.80
C GLU A 64 0.11 8.58 9.07
N PRO A 65 -0.62 7.71 9.79
CA PRO A 65 -1.54 6.81 9.12
C PRO A 65 -2.34 7.70 8.20
N SER A 66 -2.35 7.42 6.90
CA SER A 66 -3.28 8.05 5.98
C SER A 66 -4.66 7.62 6.46
N LEU A 67 -5.17 8.35 7.46
CA LEU A 67 -6.47 8.10 8.05
C LEU A 67 -7.39 8.33 6.85
N PRO A 68 -8.12 7.30 6.41
CA PRO A 68 -9.10 7.47 5.35
C PRO A 68 -9.93 8.65 5.78
N SER A 69 -9.86 9.71 4.98
CA SER A 69 -10.22 11.06 5.40
C SER A 69 -11.50 10.99 6.21
N THR A 70 -11.43 11.35 7.51
CA THR A 70 -12.58 11.39 8.43
C THR A 70 -13.60 12.46 8.02
N LYS A 71 -13.52 12.94 6.78
CA LYS A 71 -14.55 13.68 6.08
C LYS A 71 -15.80 12.84 6.09
N VAL A 72 -16.69 13.19 7.00
CA VAL A 72 -18.08 12.76 7.00
C VAL A 72 -18.65 13.14 5.63
N LEU A 73 -18.84 12.14 4.78
CA LEU A 73 -19.40 12.32 3.45
C LEU A 73 -20.81 12.90 3.60
N ASN A 74 -20.99 14.18 3.27
CA ASN A 74 -22.29 14.80 3.23
C ASN A 74 -22.85 14.64 1.82
N PRO A 75 -23.91 13.82 1.62
CA PRO A 75 -24.43 13.53 0.29
C PRO A 75 -24.87 14.80 -0.44
N TYR A 76 -25.32 15.82 0.29
CA TYR A 76 -25.83 17.05 -0.32
C TYR A 76 -24.73 18.01 -0.77
N THR A 77 -23.48 17.81 -0.35
CA THR A 77 -22.35 18.65 -0.77
C THR A 77 -21.46 17.98 -1.79
N GLU A 78 -21.36 16.65 -1.76
CA GLU A 78 -20.60 15.82 -2.71
C GLU A 78 -21.38 15.55 -4.00
N PHE A 79 -22.71 15.56 -3.94
CA PHE A 79 -23.60 15.25 -5.08
C PHE A 79 -24.52 16.45 -5.37
N ARG A 80 -23.94 17.56 -5.82
CA ARG A 80 -24.70 18.80 -6.12
C ARG A 80 -25.47 18.72 -7.43
N GLU A 81 -25.08 17.78 -8.28
CA GLU A 81 -25.69 17.43 -9.57
C GLU A 81 -27.05 16.76 -9.38
N PHE A 82 -27.36 16.31 -8.16
CA PHE A 82 -28.58 15.61 -7.82
C PHE A 82 -29.45 16.44 -6.88
N SER A 83 -30.76 16.45 -7.14
CA SER A 83 -31.70 17.10 -6.23
C SER A 83 -31.79 16.36 -4.90
N ARG A 84 -32.18 17.08 -3.83
CA ARG A 84 -32.41 16.46 -2.52
C ARG A 84 -33.43 15.31 -2.57
N SER A 85 -34.43 15.42 -3.45
CA SER A 85 -35.43 14.35 -3.67
C SER A 85 -34.77 13.12 -4.30
N GLN A 86 -33.99 13.33 -5.36
CA GLN A 86 -33.34 12.24 -6.09
C GLN A 86 -32.32 11.49 -5.23
N ILE A 87 -31.54 12.20 -4.41
CA ILE A 87 -30.62 11.59 -3.43
C ILE A 87 -31.39 10.68 -2.46
N LYS A 88 -32.56 11.12 -1.99
CA LYS A 88 -33.40 10.36 -1.05
C LYS A 88 -34.05 9.13 -1.71
N ASP A 89 -34.46 9.24 -2.97
CA ASP A 89 -35.02 8.13 -3.72
C ASP A 89 -33.96 7.04 -3.99
N MET A 90 -32.73 7.45 -4.32
CA MET A 90 -31.58 6.54 -4.45
C MET A 90 -31.18 5.91 -3.11
N GLU A 91 -31.22 6.65 -2.02
CA GLU A 91 -31.00 6.10 -0.67
C GLU A 91 -32.01 4.99 -0.34
N LYS A 92 -33.28 5.18 -0.69
CA LYS A 92 -34.35 4.17 -0.50
C LYS A 92 -34.10 2.91 -1.32
N MET A 93 -33.69 3.07 -2.58
CA MET A 93 -33.30 1.95 -3.43
C MET A 93 -32.10 1.20 -2.83
N PHE A 94 -31.07 1.93 -2.42
CA PHE A 94 -29.86 1.36 -1.82
C PHE A 94 -30.16 0.60 -0.53
N LYS A 95 -31.08 1.10 0.31
CA LYS A 95 -31.54 0.41 1.52
C LYS A 95 -32.31 -0.89 1.21
N THR A 96 -33.15 -0.86 0.17
CA THR A 96 -34.00 -2.00 -0.23
C THR A 96 -33.17 -3.13 -0.86
N VAL A 97 -32.13 -2.78 -1.62
CA VAL A 97 -31.20 -3.74 -2.24
C VAL A 97 -30.10 -4.17 -1.25
N GLY A 98 -29.67 -3.27 -0.37
CA GLY A 98 -28.60 -3.48 0.61
C GLY A 98 -29.00 -4.31 1.85
N THR A 99 -30.29 -4.56 2.08
CA THR A 99 -30.76 -5.44 3.16
C THR A 99 -30.28 -6.89 3.04
N GLY A 100 -29.85 -7.34 1.85
CA GLY A 100 -29.21 -8.66 1.66
C GLY A 100 -27.69 -8.69 1.90
N CYS A 101 -27.03 -7.54 2.05
CA CYS A 101 -25.56 -7.45 2.12
C CYS A 101 -25.03 -6.86 3.44
N ARG A 102 -25.91 -6.58 4.42
CA ARG A 102 -25.46 -6.34 5.80
C ARG A 102 -25.02 -7.67 6.40
N ARG A 103 -23.76 -8.03 6.19
CA ARG A 103 -23.07 -9.05 6.96
C ARG A 103 -23.32 -8.77 8.44
N GLN A 104 -23.99 -9.72 9.08
CA GLN A 104 -23.99 -9.87 10.53
C GLN A 104 -22.52 -9.85 11.00
N GLN A 105 -22.12 -8.79 11.67
CA GLN A 105 -21.00 -8.80 12.60
C GLN A 105 -21.51 -8.19 13.89
N ALA A 106 -22.05 -9.06 14.75
CA ALA A 106 -22.18 -8.84 16.19
C ALA A 106 -22.61 -10.17 16.82
N HIS A 107 -21.63 -11.04 17.12
CA HIS A 107 -21.59 -11.77 18.39
C HIS A 107 -20.20 -12.35 18.65
#